data_AF-I9RE57-F1
#
_entry.id   AF-I9RE57-F1
#
_cell.length_a   1.000
_cell.length_b   1.000
_cell.length_c   1.000
_cell.angle_alpha   90.00
_cell.angle_beta   90.00
_cell.angle_gamma   90.00
#
_symmetry.space_group_name_H-M   'P 1'
#
loop_
_entity.id
_entity.type
_entity.pdbx_description
1 polymer ?
#
loop_
_entity_poly.entity_id
_entity_poly.type
_entity_poly.pdbx_seq_one_letter_code
_entity_poly.pdbx_strand_id
1 'polypeptide(L)'
;MKFFFYQCFLLGEWCKNNTNVSGFASVDMTAFKKYKFPIPPLEIQQEIVKILDQFSILTTDLLAGIPAEIKARKKQYEYYREKLLTFKPLIPLNNKELA
;
A
#
# COMPACT_ATOMS: atom_id res chain seq x y z
N MET A 1 18.53 14.76 -3.27
CA MET A 1 18.17 14.22 -4.61
C MET A 1 16.77 13.57 -4.62
N LYS A 2 15.76 14.08 -3.90
CA LYS A 2 14.39 13.49 -3.90
C LYS A 2 13.57 13.91 -5.12
N PHE A 3 13.72 15.15 -5.58
CA PHE A 3 13.07 15.63 -6.80
C PHE A 3 13.43 14.76 -8.02
N PHE A 4 14.72 14.45 -8.17
CA PHE A 4 15.19 13.54 -9.23
C PHE A 4 14.57 12.14 -9.15
N PHE A 5 14.42 11.60 -7.93
CA PHE A 5 13.75 10.31 -7.73
C PHE A 5 12.31 10.35 -8.25
N TYR A 6 11.54 11.40 -7.94
CA TYR A 6 10.19 11.56 -8.48
C TYR A 6 10.18 11.74 -10.00
N GLN A 7 11.15 12.46 -10.55
CA GLN A 7 11.30 12.64 -12.00
C GLN A 7 11.60 11.33 -12.73
N CYS A 8 12.27 10.35 -12.09
CA CYS A 8 12.52 9.03 -12.67
C CYS A 8 11.22 8.26 -12.97
N PHE A 9 10.13 8.50 -12.25
CA PHE A 9 8.84 7.87 -12.57
C PHE A 9 8.27 8.39 -13.88
N LEU A 10 8.35 9.70 -14.12
CA LEU A 10 7.97 10.32 -15.38
C LEU A 10 8.86 9.86 -16.54
N LEU A 11 10.15 9.70 -16.26
CA LEU A 11 11.09 9.13 -17.23
C LEU A 11 10.72 7.68 -17.58
N GLY A 12 10.35 6.87 -16.58
CA GLY A 12 9.93 5.49 -16.78
C GLY A 12 8.67 5.37 -17.66
N GLU A 13 7.69 6.25 -17.45
CA GLU A 13 6.50 6.33 -18.30
C GLU A 13 6.85 6.76 -19.74
N TRP A 14 7.69 7.78 -19.88
CA TRP A 14 8.19 8.20 -21.20
C TRP A 14 8.90 7.06 -21.92
N CYS A 15 9.77 6.32 -21.23
CA CYS A 15 10.47 5.15 -21.79
C CYS A 15 9.48 4.11 -22.31
N LYS A 16 8.44 3.76 -21.54
CA LYS A 16 7.40 2.81 -21.95
C LYS A 16 6.66 3.26 -23.22
N ASN A 17 6.41 4.56 -23.36
CA ASN A 17 5.73 5.12 -24.54
C ASN A 17 6.66 5.24 -25.77
N ASN A 18 7.98 5.14 -25.57
CA ASN A 18 9.00 5.27 -26.62
C ASN A 18 9.81 3.97 -26.80
N THR A 19 9.28 2.83 -26.36
CA THR A 19 9.84 1.52 -26.70
C THR A 19 9.39 1.06 -28.08
N ASN A 20 10.27 0.39 -28.80
CA ASN A 20 9.85 -0.39 -29.96
C ASN A 20 8.99 -1.58 -29.51
N VAL A 21 7.93 -1.86 -30.27
CA VAL A 21 6.99 -2.95 -29.96
C VAL A 21 7.30 -4.09 -30.92
N SER A 22 8.32 -4.89 -30.58
CA SER A 22 8.74 -6.08 -31.33
C SER A 22 9.03 -7.24 -30.37
N GLY A 23 9.53 -8.38 -30.85
CA GLY A 23 9.88 -9.52 -29.99
C GLY A 23 10.90 -9.21 -28.89
N PHE A 24 11.62 -8.09 -29.00
CA PHE A 24 12.45 -7.52 -27.95
C PHE A 24 12.14 -6.02 -27.80
N ALA A 25 11.48 -5.64 -26.71
CA ALA A 25 11.14 -4.26 -26.43
C ALA A 25 12.38 -3.50 -25.91
N SER A 26 12.73 -2.40 -26.58
CA SER A 26 13.87 -1.54 -26.26
C SER A 26 13.53 -0.08 -26.52
N VAL A 27 14.08 0.81 -25.70
CA VAL A 27 13.94 2.27 -25.85
C VAL A 27 14.94 2.75 -26.90
N ASP A 28 14.51 3.60 -27.82
CA ASP A 28 15.43 4.24 -28.76
C ASP A 28 16.39 5.18 -28.02
N MET A 29 17.68 4.88 -28.08
CA MET A 29 18.74 5.66 -27.47
C MET A 29 18.87 7.06 -28.08
N THR A 30 18.50 7.24 -29.36
CA THR A 30 18.59 8.57 -29.99
C THR A 30 17.51 9.51 -29.46
N ALA A 31 16.29 9.01 -29.27
CA ALA A 31 15.20 9.72 -28.61
C ALA A 31 15.51 9.96 -27.12
N PHE A 32 16.02 8.95 -26.41
CA PHE A 32 16.33 9.05 -24.98
C PHE A 32 17.37 10.14 -24.70
N LYS A 33 18.43 10.24 -25.51
CA LYS A 33 19.44 11.31 -25.39
C LYS A 33 18.88 12.72 -25.58
N LYS A 34 17.75 12.87 -26.30
CA LYS A 34 17.08 14.14 -26.54
C LYS A 34 16.04 14.48 -25.46
N TYR A 35 15.77 13.57 -24.54
CA TYR A 35 14.83 13.80 -23.45
C TYR A 35 15.30 14.96 -22.58
N LYS A 36 14.44 15.97 -22.44
CA LYS A 36 14.71 17.15 -21.61
C LYS A 36 14.09 16.95 -20.23
N PHE A 37 14.94 16.87 -19.22
CA PHE A 37 14.49 16.88 -17.84
C PHE A 37 13.93 18.26 -17.48
N PRO A 38 12.67 18.37 -17.02
CA PRO A 38 12.15 19.62 -16.49
C PRO A 38 12.82 19.88 -15.13
N ILE A 39 13.63 20.94 -15.06
CA ILE A 39 14.30 21.36 -13.82
C ILE A 39 13.75 22.75 -13.46
N PRO A 40 12.67 22.83 -12.66
CA PRO A 40 12.14 24.11 -12.21
C PRO A 40 13.07 24.77 -11.17
N PRO A 41 12.83 26.03 -10.78
CA PRO A 41 13.54 26.68 -9.67
C PRO A 41 13.52 25.86 -8.37
N LEU A 42 14.55 26.00 -7.54
CA LEU A 42 14.74 25.20 -6.32
C LEU A 42 13.56 25.25 -5.35
N GLU A 43 12.91 26.41 -5.21
CA GLU A 43 11.73 26.59 -4.35
C GLU A 43 10.59 25.66 -4.78
N ILE A 44 10.29 25.63 -6.07
CA ILE A 44 9.24 24.76 -6.64
C ILE A 44 9.63 23.28 -6.50
N GLN A 45 10.91 22.93 -6.70
CA GLN A 45 11.38 21.56 -6.48
C GLN A 45 11.12 21.10 -5.03
N GLN A 46 11.33 21.97 -4.05
CA GLN A 46 11.10 21.66 -2.64
C GLN A 46 9.62 21.49 -2.33
N GLU A 47 8.74 22.34 -2.89
CA GLU A 47 7.29 22.20 -2.75
C GLU A 47 6.78 20.88 -3.34
N ILE A 48 7.21 20.55 -4.55
CA ILE A 48 6.85 19.28 -5.21
C ILE A 48 7.28 18.10 -4.34
N VAL A 49 8.54 18.08 -3.88
CA VAL A 49 9.04 17.01 -3.01
C VAL A 49 8.24 16.91 -1.71
N LYS A 50 7.92 18.05 -1.09
CA LYS A 50 7.15 18.07 0.16
C LYS A 50 5.78 17.42 -0.01
N ILE A 51 5.07 17.77 -1.07
CA ILE A 51 3.75 17.23 -1.37
C ILE A 51 3.85 15.72 -1.65
N LEU A 52 4.76 15.33 -2.55
CA LEU A 52 4.91 13.93 -2.94
C LEU A 52 5.38 13.03 -1.80
N ASP A 53 6.27 13.53 -0.93
CA ASP A 53 6.69 12.82 0.28
C ASP A 53 5.52 12.61 1.24
N GLN A 54 4.66 13.62 1.45
CA GLN A 54 3.48 13.48 2.29
C GLN A 54 2.52 12.40 1.75
N PHE A 55 2.29 12.37 0.44
CA PHE A 55 1.49 11.31 -0.19
C PHE A 55 2.15 9.94 -0.10
N SER A 56 3.48 9.86 -0.30
CA SER A 56 4.20 8.60 -0.18
C SER A 56 4.13 8.03 1.22
N ILE A 57 4.22 8.86 2.25
CA ILE A 57 4.09 8.44 3.66
C ILE A 57 2.67 7.96 3.91
N LEU A 58 1.66 8.77 3.57
CA LEU A 58 0.26 8.44 3.79
C LEU A 58 -0.12 7.11 3.11
N THR A 59 0.32 6.90 1.87
CA THR A 59 0.00 5.66 1.14
C THR A 59 0.74 4.46 1.71
N THR A 60 2.01 4.61 2.12
CA THR A 60 2.78 3.53 2.77
C THR A 60 2.15 3.13 4.11
N ASP A 61 1.74 4.12 4.91
CA ASP A 61 1.09 3.90 6.20
C ASP A 61 -0.25 3.21 6.03
N LEU A 62 -1.05 3.59 5.04
CA LEU A 62 -2.32 2.91 4.74
C LEU A 62 -2.11 1.50 4.21
N LEU A 63 -1.13 1.29 3.32
CA LEU A 63 -0.78 -0.03 2.78
C LEU A 63 -0.33 -0.98 3.87
N ALA A 64 0.36 -0.49 4.91
CA ALA A 64 0.74 -1.28 6.08
C ALA A 64 -0.41 -1.42 7.10
N GLY A 65 -1.17 -0.34 7.31
CA GLY A 65 -2.22 -0.23 8.32
C GLY A 65 -3.46 -1.05 7.98
N ILE A 66 -3.89 -1.08 6.71
CA ILE A 66 -5.09 -1.82 6.29
C ILE A 66 -4.94 -3.33 6.55
N PRO A 67 -3.84 -4.01 6.15
CA PRO A 67 -3.63 -5.41 6.48
C PRO A 67 -3.57 -5.69 7.99
N ALA A 68 -2.94 -4.78 8.75
CA ALA A 68 -2.86 -4.89 10.21
C ALA A 68 -4.25 -4.79 10.86
N GLU A 69 -5.07 -3.82 10.43
CA GLU A 69 -6.44 -3.63 10.89
C GLU A 69 -7.31 -4.83 10.51
N ILE A 70 -7.23 -5.34 9.28
CA ILE A 70 -7.97 -6.54 8.86
C ILE A 70 -7.61 -7.74 9.75
N LYS A 71 -6.33 -7.93 10.07
CA LYS A 71 -5.88 -9.02 10.96
C LYS A 71 -6.43 -8.84 12.38
N ALA A 72 -6.41 -7.61 12.91
CA ALA A 72 -6.97 -7.29 14.22
C ALA A 72 -8.48 -7.56 14.26
N ARG A 73 -9.22 -7.16 13.21
CA ARG A 73 -10.67 -7.38 13.08
C ARG A 73 -11.04 -8.85 12.94
N LYS A 74 -10.25 -9.65 12.22
CA LYS A 74 -10.44 -11.12 12.15
C LYS A 74 -10.28 -11.77 13.53
N LYS A 75 -9.22 -11.41 14.26
CA LYS A 75 -9.00 -11.91 15.63
C LYS A 75 -10.13 -11.49 16.58
N GLN A 76 -10.61 -10.24 16.45
CA GLN A 76 -11.76 -9.76 17.20
C GLN A 76 -13.01 -10.60 16.90
N TYR A 77 -13.29 -10.85 15.61
CA TYR A 77 -14.42 -11.69 15.18
C TYR A 77 -14.32 -13.12 15.74
N GLU A 78 -13.16 -13.77 15.65
CA GLU A 78 -12.93 -15.11 16.19
C GLU A 78 -13.22 -15.18 17.70
N TYR A 79 -12.69 -14.22 18.47
CA TYR A 79 -12.93 -14.14 19.91
C TYR A 79 -14.42 -14.04 20.24
N TYR A 80 -15.15 -13.15 19.57
CA TYR A 80 -16.59 -13.00 19.82
C TYR A 80 -17.41 -14.19 19.30
N ARG A 81 -17.02 -14.79 18.17
CA ARG A 81 -17.63 -16.00 17.63
C ARG A 81 -17.52 -17.15 18.64
N GLU A 82 -16.32 -17.39 19.17
CA GLU A 82 -16.11 -18.43 20.18
C GLU A 82 -16.92 -18.14 21.44
N LYS A 83 -16.87 -16.90 21.94
CA LYS A 83 -17.60 -16.48 23.15
C LYS A 83 -19.12 -16.63 23.03
N LEU A 84 -19.69 -16.33 21.86
CA LEU A 84 -21.14 -16.43 21.63
C LEU A 84 -21.58 -17.87 21.38
N LEU A 85 -20.70 -18.72 20.84
CA LEU A 85 -21.00 -20.13 20.52
C LEU A 85 -20.57 -21.11 21.63
N THR A 86 -19.84 -20.65 22.65
CA THR A 86 -19.62 -21.43 23.88
C THR A 86 -20.80 -21.24 24.82
N PHE A 87 -21.79 -22.11 24.66
CA PHE A 87 -22.85 -22.25 25.65
C PHE A 87 -22.29 -22.94 26.88
N LYS A 88 -22.33 -22.28 28.04
CA LYS A 88 -22.10 -22.98 29.31
C LYS A 88 -23.15 -24.09 29.40
N PRO A 89 -22.76 -25.36 29.61
CA PRO A 89 -23.74 -26.41 29.82
C PRO A 89 -24.55 -26.06 31.06
N LEU A 90 -25.88 -26.09 30.92
CA LEU A 90 -26.78 -26.08 32.05
C LEU A 90 -26.51 -27.38 32.80
N ILE A 91 -25.76 -27.29 33.91
CA ILE A 91 -25.57 -28.41 34.83
C ILE A 91 -26.97 -28.86 35.22
N PRO A 92 -27.40 -30.11 34.94
CA PRO A 92 -28.61 -30.61 35.53
C PRO A 92 -28.35 -30.65 37.03
N LEU A 93 -29.08 -29.86 37.82
CA LEU A 93 -29.15 -30.05 39.25
C LEU A 93 -29.53 -31.52 39.47
N ASN A 94 -28.57 -32.29 39.94
CA ASN A 94 -28.71 -33.71 40.18
C ASN A 94 -29.77 -33.83 41.27
N ASN A 95 -30.99 -34.26 40.90
CA ASN A 95 -32.04 -34.61 41.83
C ASN A 95 -31.60 -35.87 42.59
N LYS A 96 -30.72 -35.67 43.57
CA LYS A 96 -30.21 -36.68 44.49
C LYS A 96 -30.54 -36.34 45.93
N GLU A 97 -31.63 -35.62 46.18
CA GLU A 97 -32.17 -35.38 47.52
C GLU A 97 -33.70 -35.26 47.47
N LEU A 98 -34.42 -36.38 47.31
CA LEU A 98 -35.68 -36.58 48.01
C LEU A 98 -35.75 -38.07 48.37
N ALA A 99 -35.53 -38.31 49.66
CA ALA A 99 -35.76 -39.56 50.38
C ALA A 99 -37.24 -39.96 50.35
#